data_AF-A0A5C9E5I3-F1
#
_entry.id   AF-A0A5C9E5I3-F1
#
_cell.length_a   1.000
_cell.length_b   1.000
_cell.length_c   1.000
_cell.angle_alpha   90.00
_cell.angle_beta   90.00
_cell.angle_gamma   90.00
#
_symmetry.space_group_name_H-M   'P 1'
#
loop_
_entity.id
_entity.type
_entity.pdbx_description
1 polymer ?
#
loop_
_entity_poly.entity_id
_entity_poly.type
_entity_poly.pdbx_seq_one_letter_code
_entity_poly.pdbx_strand_id
1 'polypeptide(L)' 'MSYKFECQMCDAVLKGETKSDVVEEIKKHGAKAHGFETMPQEEIDKRKAMIEKV' A
#
# COMPACT_ATOMS: atom_id res chain seq x y z
N MET A 1 -5.09 -8.99 14.74
CA MET A 1 -4.33 -9.65 13.64
C MET A 1 -4.00 -8.55 12.67
N SER A 2 -2.74 -8.38 12.30
CA SER A 2 -2.29 -7.22 11.54
C SER A 2 -2.09 -7.58 10.08
N TYR A 3 -1.97 -6.58 9.22
CA TYR A 3 -1.65 -6.74 7.81
C TYR A 3 -0.42 -5.91 7.46
N LYS A 4 0.37 -6.38 6.50
CA LYS A 4 1.51 -5.66 5.94
C LYS A 4 1.50 -5.66 4.41
N PHE A 5 2.14 -4.66 3.83
CA PHE A 5 2.51 -4.60 2.43
C PHE A 5 3.98 -4.19 2.32
N GLU A 6 4.76 -4.95 1.55
CA GLU A 6 6.16 -4.64 1.27
C GLU A 6 6.25 -4.10 -0.16
N CYS A 7 6.64 -2.83 -0.28
CA CYS A 7 6.76 -2.18 -1.57
C CYS A 7 7.84 -2.88 -2.39
N GLN A 8 7.53 -3.25 -3.63
CA GLN A 8 8.50 -3.95 -4.49
C GLN A 8 9.47 -2.98 -5.18
N MET A 9 9.23 -1.67 -5.09
CA MET A 9 10.03 -0.64 -5.75
C MET A 9 10.94 0.13 -4.78
N CYS A 10 10.76 -0.04 -3.48
CA CYS A 10 11.59 0.55 -2.44
C CYS A 10 11.45 -0.24 -1.13
N ASP A 11 12.33 -0.02 -0.16
CA ASP A 11 12.33 -0.75 1.12
C ASP A 11 11.20 -0.36 2.11
N ALA A 12 10.10 0.22 1.62
CA ALA A 12 8.99 0.63 2.46
C ALA A 12 8.10 -0.56 2.86
N VAL A 13 7.91 -0.73 4.17
CA VAL A 13 6.98 -1.71 4.75
C VAL A 13 5.81 -0.97 5.40
N LEU A 14 4.63 -1.13 4.82
CA LEU A 14 3.39 -0.50 5.28
C LEU A 14 2.62 -1.48 6.15
N LYS A 15 2.09 -1.04 7.29
CA LYS A 15 1.37 -1.89 8.25
C LYS A 15 0.05 -1.27 8.65
N GLY A 16 -0.94 -2.12 8.95
CA GLY A 16 -2.27 -1.70 9.37
C GLY A 16 -3.00 -2.80 10.14
N GLU A 17 -4.06 -2.44 10.85
CA GLU A 17 -4.89 -3.40 11.60
C GLU A 17 -5.84 -4.16 10.67
N THR A 18 -6.27 -3.51 9.59
CA THR A 18 -7.09 -4.10 8.52
C THR A 18 -6.39 -4.02 7.16
N LYS A 19 -6.88 -4.79 6.19
CA LYS A 19 -6.44 -4.64 4.79
C LYS A 19 -6.71 -3.24 4.26
N SER A 20 -7.83 -2.62 4.65
CA SER A 20 -8.19 -1.27 4.22
C SER A 20 -7.19 -0.22 4.72
N ASP A 21 -6.70 -0.35 5.96
CA ASP A 21 -5.68 0.54 6.52
C ASP A 21 -4.39 0.45 5.71
N VAL A 22 -3.95 -0.77 5.38
CA VAL A 22 -2.76 -0.97 4.54
C VAL A 22 -2.97 -0.36 3.15
N VAL A 23 -4.17 -0.45 2.57
CA VAL A 23 -4.49 0.17 1.28
C VAL A 23 -4.41 1.69 1.34
N GLU A 24 -4.90 2.32 2.41
CA GLU A 24 -4.77 3.76 2.62
C GLU A 24 -3.30 4.17 2.68
N GLU A 25 -2.48 3.40 3.40
CA GLU A 25 -1.04 3.64 3.47
C GLU A 25 -0.36 3.45 2.10
N ILE A 26 -0.76 2.44 1.30
CA ILE A 26 -0.26 2.26 -0.08
C ILE A 26 -0.60 3.48 -0.93
N LYS A 27 -1.81 4.02 -0.82
CA LYS A 27 -2.23 5.23 -1.55
C LYS A 27 -1.36 6.42 -1.19
N LYS A 28 -1.19 6.70 0.11
CA LYS A 28 -0.36 7.81 0.60
C LYS A 28 1.10 7.65 0.20
N HIS A 29 1.65 6.46 0.39
CA HIS A 29 3.04 6.13 0.05
C HIS A 29 3.29 6.29 -1.46
N GLY A 30 2.47 5.66 -2.30
CA GLY A 30 2.61 5.73 -3.74
C GLY A 30 2.41 7.14 -4.29
N ALA A 31 1.44 7.89 -3.77
CA ALA A 31 1.19 9.27 -4.18
C ALA A 31 2.42 10.15 -3.89
N LYS A 32 2.98 10.03 -2.68
CA LYS A 32 4.21 10.73 -2.29
C LYS A 32 5.44 10.30 -3.09
N ALA A 33 5.62 9.01 -3.31
CA ALA A 33 6.80 8.45 -4.00
C ALA A 33 6.83 8.81 -5.49
N HIS A 34 5.66 8.93 -6.13
CA HIS A 34 5.54 9.18 -7.57
C HIS A 34 5.09 10.62 -7.90
N GLY A 35 4.91 11.48 -6.89
CA GLY A 35 4.50 12.88 -7.09
C GLY A 35 3.07 13.03 -7.61
N PHE A 36 2.21 12.04 -7.38
CA PHE A 36 0.79 12.12 -7.71
C PHE A 36 0.00 12.76 -6.57
N GLU A 37 -1.08 13.47 -6.90
CA GLU A 37 -2.05 13.92 -5.91
C GLU A 37 -2.78 12.71 -5.28
N THR A 38 -3.10 11.72 -6.10
CA THR A 38 -3.63 10.41 -5.68
C THR A 38 -3.12 9.31 -6.60
N MET A 39 -2.83 8.13 -6.05
CA MET A 39 -2.46 6.96 -6.86
C MET A 39 -3.65 6.48 -7.70
N PRO A 40 -3.44 6.11 -8.98
CA PRO A 40 -4.47 5.49 -9.80
C PRO A 40 -5.03 4.23 -9.14
N GLN A 41 -6.35 4.06 -9.18
CA GLN A 41 -7.03 2.96 -8.51
C GLN A 41 -6.59 1.59 -9.07
N GLU A 42 -6.39 1.47 -10.38
CA GLU A 42 -5.81 0.27 -11.02
C GLU A 42 -4.48 -0.16 -10.40
N GLU A 43 -3.61 0.81 -10.09
CA GLU A 43 -2.32 0.50 -9.49
C GLU A 43 -2.52 -0.01 -8.06
N ILE A 44 -3.40 0.62 -7.28
CA ILE A 44 -3.75 0.18 -5.94
C ILE A 44 -4.33 -1.24 -5.95
N ASP A 45 -5.21 -1.56 -6.89
CA ASP A 45 -5.84 -2.88 -6.96
C ASP A 45 -4.84 -4.01 -7.25
N LYS A 46 -3.80 -3.75 -8.06
CA LYS A 46 -2.69 -4.69 -8.24
C LYS A 46 -1.94 -4.95 -6.93
N ARG A 47 -1.74 -3.93 -6.09
CA ARG A 47 -0.97 -4.04 -4.83
C ARG A 47 -1.81 -4.62 -3.69
N LYS A 48 -3.14 -4.48 -3.71
CA LYS A 48 -4.06 -5.10 -2.74
C LYS A 48 -3.86 -6.61 -2.61
N ALA A 49 -3.59 -7.30 -3.73
CA ALA A 49 -3.34 -8.73 -3.75
C ALA A 49 -2.05 -9.15 -3.01
N MET A 50 -1.13 -8.22 -2.81
CA MET A 50 0.17 -8.43 -2.16
C MET A 50 0.13 -8.13 -0.65
N ILE A 51 -1.03 -7.74 -0.11
CA ILE A 51 -1.18 -7.47 1.32
C ILE A 51 -1.24 -8.80 2.07
N GLU A 52 -0.25 -9.03 2.91
CA GLU A 52 -0.11 -10.24 3.72
C GLU A 52 -0.63 -10.02 5.14
N LYS A 53 -1.11 -11.10 5.76
CA LYS A 53 -1.51 -11.10 7.16
C LYS A 53 -0.30 -11.46 8.03
N VAL A 54 -0.14 -10.76 9.15
CA VAL A 54 0.99 -10.89 10.09
C VAL A 54 0.50 -11.12 11.50
#